data_AF-A0A2T0BQH8-F1
#
_entry.id   AF-A0A2T0BQH8-F1
#
_cell.length_a   1.000
_cell.length_b   1.000
_cell.length_c   1.000
_cell.angle_alpha   90.00
_cell.angle_beta   90.00
_cell.angle_gamma   90.00
#
_symmetry.space_group_name_H-M   'P 1'
#
loop_
_entity.id
_entity.type
_entity.pdbx_description
1 polymer ?
#
loop_
_entity_poly.entity_id
_entity_poly.type
_entity_poly.pdbx_seq_one_letter_code
_entity_poly.pdbx_strand_id
1 'polypeptide(L)'
;MKTFNYVFIAILVILLISSSVGMFFVGGYTLETISAILISASVYLVISGIYHKFFVGKKDKDERDASIEDKSKAKAFDIMGIVFGILVIVYGFLKVNLLIISFALIAYLIIFVVYMIYFSRYHREM
;
A
#
# COMPACT_ATOMS: atom_id res chain seq x y z
N MET A 1 3.12 23.79 -1.48
CA MET A 1 1.71 23.61 -1.04
C MET A 1 0.83 23.66 -2.29
N LYS A 2 0.00 22.63 -2.54
CA LYS A 2 -0.74 22.31 -3.79
C LYS A 2 0.00 21.53 -4.89
N THR A 3 0.44 20.32 -4.57
CA THR A 3 0.43 19.18 -5.51
C THR A 3 -0.02 17.97 -4.71
N PHE A 4 -1.18 18.10 -4.08
CA PHE A 4 -1.86 17.00 -3.40
C PHE A 4 -2.34 16.03 -4.47
N ASN A 5 -1.44 15.16 -4.90
CA ASN A 5 -1.60 13.94 -5.68
C ASN A 5 -2.87 13.80 -6.55
N TYR A 6 -3.19 14.83 -7.35
CA TYR A 6 -4.30 14.78 -8.31
C TYR A 6 -4.12 13.64 -9.30
N VAL A 7 -2.86 13.23 -9.55
CA VAL A 7 -2.55 12.08 -10.41
C VAL A 7 -2.94 10.76 -9.73
N PHE A 8 -2.64 10.54 -8.45
CA PHE A 8 -3.09 9.34 -7.73
C PHE A 8 -4.59 9.31 -7.50
N ILE A 9 -5.20 10.45 -7.15
CA ILE A 9 -6.66 10.57 -7.04
C ILE A 9 -7.29 10.33 -8.42
N ALA A 10 -6.73 10.87 -9.50
CA ALA A 10 -7.20 10.62 -10.86
C ALA A 10 -7.04 9.15 -11.25
N ILE A 11 -5.91 8.49 -10.91
CA ILE A 11 -5.72 7.06 -11.15
C ILE A 11 -6.75 6.24 -10.38
N LEU A 12 -7.03 6.58 -9.12
CA LEU A 12 -8.01 5.89 -8.28
C LEU A 12 -9.44 6.12 -8.78
N VAL A 13 -9.77 7.32 -9.25
CA VAL A 13 -11.04 7.66 -9.90
C VAL A 13 -11.18 6.96 -11.25
N ILE A 14 -10.13 6.90 -12.06
CA ILE A 14 -10.11 6.16 -13.33
C ILE A 14 -10.27 4.66 -13.09
N LEU A 15 -9.67 4.11 -12.03
CA LEU A 15 -9.83 2.71 -11.63
C LEU A 15 -11.27 2.40 -11.19
N LEU A 16 -11.89 3.32 -10.44
CA LEU A 16 -13.29 3.21 -10.05
C LEU A 16 -14.24 3.33 -11.25
N ILE A 17 -13.97 4.26 -12.16
CA ILE A 17 -14.76 4.44 -13.39
C ILE A 17 -14.59 3.24 -14.32
N SER A 18 -13.38 2.70 -14.51
CA SER A 18 -13.16 1.51 -15.35
C SER A 18 -13.81 0.27 -14.76
N SER A 19 -13.83 0.13 -13.42
CA SER A 19 -14.59 -0.90 -12.72
C SER A 19 -16.12 -0.68 -12.78
N SER A 20 -16.59 0.53 -13.05
CA SER A 20 -18.03 0.79 -13.26
C SER A 20 -18.43 0.54 -14.72
N VAL A 21 -17.56 0.85 -15.67
CA VAL A 21 -17.76 0.63 -17.11
C VAL A 21 -17.78 -0.86 -17.45
N GLY A 22 -16.89 -1.67 -16.86
CA GLY A 22 -16.92 -3.13 -17.04
C GLY A 22 -18.20 -3.78 -16.51
N MET A 23 -18.80 -3.20 -15.46
CA MET A 23 -20.10 -3.61 -14.91
C MET A 23 -21.24 -3.45 -15.93
N PHE A 24 -21.16 -2.42 -16.79
CA PHE A 24 -22.17 -2.05 -17.77
C PHE A 24 -22.16 -2.93 -19.03
N PHE A 25 -21.00 -3.46 -19.43
CA PHE A 25 -20.85 -4.27 -20.65
C PHE A 25 -20.99 -5.79 -20.44
N VAL A 26 -20.75 -6.31 -19.23
CA VAL A 26 -20.70 -7.77 -18.96
C VAL A 26 -21.99 -8.30 -18.28
N GLY A 27 -22.94 -7.42 -17.94
CA GLY A 27 -24.16 -7.83 -17.23
C GLY A 27 -23.90 -8.16 -15.76
N GLY A 28 -22.89 -7.52 -15.16
CA GLY A 28 -22.40 -7.77 -13.80
C GLY A 28 -21.02 -8.45 -13.80
N TYR A 29 -20.34 -8.38 -12.67
CA TYR A 29 -19.09 -9.11 -12.47
C TYR A 29 -19.38 -10.49 -11.87
N THR A 30 -18.88 -11.54 -12.51
CA THR A 30 -18.81 -12.86 -11.88
C THR A 30 -17.74 -12.84 -10.77
N LEU A 31 -17.90 -13.67 -9.73
CA LEU A 31 -16.91 -13.75 -8.63
C LEU A 31 -15.48 -14.02 -9.12
N GLU A 32 -15.33 -14.78 -10.21
CA GLU A 32 -14.04 -15.11 -10.82
C GLU A 32 -13.39 -13.92 -11.54
N THR A 33 -14.19 -13.04 -12.16
CA THR A 33 -13.64 -11.84 -12.81
C THR A 33 -13.24 -10.78 -11.77
N ILE A 34 -14.00 -10.64 -10.68
CA ILE A 34 -13.64 -9.76 -9.56
C ILE A 34 -12.30 -10.21 -8.94
N SER A 35 -12.16 -11.50 -8.65
CA SER A 35 -10.94 -12.02 -8.04
C SER A 35 -9.72 -11.84 -8.95
N ALA A 36 -9.86 -12.09 -10.26
CA ALA A 36 -8.78 -11.87 -11.23
C ALA A 36 -8.37 -10.39 -11.33
N ILE A 37 -9.33 -9.46 -11.32
CA ILE A 37 -9.05 -8.02 -11.33
C ILE A 37 -8.30 -7.61 -10.05
N LEU A 38 -8.76 -8.06 -8.88
CA LEU A 38 -8.11 -7.75 -7.60
C LEU A 38 -6.68 -8.30 -7.53
N ILE A 39 -6.45 -9.52 -8.03
CA ILE A 39 -5.11 -10.13 -8.08
C ILE A 39 -4.20 -9.32 -9.01
N SER A 40 -4.66 -9.01 -10.22
CA SER A 40 -3.84 -8.25 -11.19
C SER A 40 -3.49 -6.84 -10.70
N ALA A 41 -4.43 -6.14 -10.06
CA ALA A 41 -4.19 -4.85 -9.43
C ALA A 41 -3.16 -4.95 -8.29
N SER A 42 -3.27 -5.97 -7.44
CA SER A 42 -2.32 -6.21 -6.34
C SER A 42 -0.90 -6.45 -6.85
N VAL A 43 -0.74 -7.25 -7.91
CA VAL A 43 0.55 -7.52 -8.55
C VAL A 43 1.14 -6.25 -9.15
N TYR A 44 0.34 -5.44 -9.85
CA TYR A 44 0.80 -4.17 -10.42
C TYR A 44 1.30 -3.18 -9.36
N LEU A 45 0.59 -3.06 -8.23
CA LEU A 45 0.99 -2.17 -7.13
C LEU A 45 2.35 -2.57 -6.53
N VAL A 46 2.61 -3.86 -6.37
CA VAL A 46 3.91 -4.36 -5.88
C VAL A 46 5.02 -4.06 -6.88
N ILE A 47 4.81 -4.38 -8.16
CA ILE A 47 5.84 -4.19 -9.21
C ILE A 47 6.15 -2.70 -9.39
N SER A 48 5.13 -1.85 -9.49
CA SER A 48 5.30 -0.40 -9.66
C SER A 48 6.02 0.26 -8.47
N GLY A 49 5.70 -0.17 -7.24
CA GLY A 49 6.38 0.30 -6.03
C GLY A 49 7.88 -0.02 -6.03
N ILE A 50 8.26 -1.23 -6.46
CA ILE A 50 9.66 -1.64 -6.59
C ILE A 50 10.34 -0.87 -7.73
N TYR A 51 9.68 -0.78 -8.89
CA TYR A 51 10.23 -0.14 -10.09
C TYR A 51 10.55 1.34 -9.85
N HIS A 52 9.63 2.09 -9.24
CA HIS A 52 9.87 3.51 -8.94
C HIS A 52 11.03 3.71 -7.96
N LYS A 53 11.23 2.78 -7.02
CA LYS A 53 12.32 2.86 -6.04
C LYS A 53 13.69 2.53 -6.66
N PHE A 54 13.74 1.61 -7.62
CA PHE A 54 14.98 1.12 -8.22
C PHE A 54 15.38 1.81 -9.53
N PHE A 55 14.42 2.15 -10.41
CA PHE A 55 14.70 2.58 -11.79
C PHE A 55 14.40 4.05 -12.09
N VAL A 56 13.51 4.69 -11.33
CA VAL A 56 13.32 6.14 -11.44
C VAL A 56 14.42 6.82 -10.64
N GLY A 57 15.53 7.10 -11.33
CA GLY A 57 16.66 7.84 -10.77
C GLY A 57 16.17 9.09 -10.05
N LYS A 58 16.71 9.32 -8.84
CA LYS A 58 16.44 10.52 -8.05
C LYS A 58 16.70 11.74 -8.93
N LYS A 59 15.63 12.35 -9.47
CA LYS A 59 15.68 13.77 -9.83
C LYS A 59 16.11 14.51 -8.58
N ASP A 60 17.04 15.46 -8.69
CA ASP A 60 17.57 16.23 -7.58
C ASP A 60 16.43 16.73 -6.71
N LYS A 61 16.17 16.04 -5.59
CA LYS A 61 15.14 16.42 -4.63
C LYS A 61 15.82 17.40 -3.71
N ASP A 62 15.35 18.64 -3.73
CA ASP A 62 15.72 19.64 -2.73
C ASP A 62 15.60 19.02 -1.33
N GLU A 63 16.49 19.40 -0.42
CA GLU A 63 16.49 18.89 0.97
C GLU A 63 15.13 19.07 1.65
N ARG A 64 14.39 20.13 1.28
CA ARG A 64 13.03 20.38 1.75
C ARG A 64 12.04 19.31 1.28
N ASP A 65 12.08 18.94 0.00
CA ASP A 65 11.18 17.93 -0.57
C ASP A 65 11.49 16.54 0.01
N ALA A 66 12.77 16.23 0.23
CA ALA A 66 13.18 15.02 0.94
C ALA A 66 12.64 15.00 2.39
N SER A 67 12.74 16.12 3.12
CA SER A 67 12.23 16.20 4.49
C SER A 67 10.70 16.05 4.59
N ILE A 68 9.96 16.58 3.62
CA ILE A 68 8.50 16.45 3.55
C ILE A 68 8.13 15.00 3.23
N GLU A 69 8.83 14.38 2.28
CA GLU A 69 8.63 12.99 1.91
C GLU A 69 8.87 12.06 3.10
N ASP A 70 9.96 12.24 3.84
CA ASP A 70 10.29 11.40 5.00
C ASP A 70 9.25 11.55 6.13
N LYS A 71 8.83 12.79 6.43
CA LYS A 71 7.73 13.04 7.38
C LYS A 71 6.43 12.39 6.94
N SER A 72 6.11 12.45 5.65
CA SER A 72 4.89 11.83 5.10
C SER A 72 4.91 10.31 5.22
N LYS A 73 6.07 9.68 4.94
CA LYS A 73 6.26 8.22 5.08
C LYS A 73 6.19 7.77 6.53
N ALA A 74 6.79 8.52 7.45
CA ALA A 74 6.71 8.25 8.88
C ALA A 74 5.24 8.26 9.36
N LYS A 75 4.46 9.28 8.97
CA LYS A 75 3.05 9.34 9.35
C LYS A 75 2.21 8.23 8.72
N ALA A 76 2.50 7.86 7.47
CA ALA A 76 1.86 6.73 6.82
C ALA A 76 2.17 5.40 7.54
N PHE A 77 3.40 5.24 8.04
CA PHE A 77 3.80 4.08 8.84
C PHE A 77 3.03 3.98 10.17
N ASP A 78 2.88 5.09 10.89
CA ASP A 78 2.07 5.13 12.13
C ASP A 78 0.63 4.65 11.89
N ILE A 79 0.00 5.13 10.81
CA ILE A 79 -1.37 4.78 10.45
C ILE A 79 -1.45 3.33 9.97
N MET A 80 -0.48 2.88 9.18
CA MET A 80 -0.42 1.50 8.68
C MET A 80 -0.47 0.50 9.83
N GLY A 81 0.21 0.77 10.95
CA GLY A 81 0.16 -0.10 12.12
C GLY A 81 -1.27 -0.28 12.68
N ILE A 82 -2.00 0.83 12.82
CA ILE A 82 -3.39 0.85 13.28
C ILE A 82 -4.30 0.11 12.30
N VAL A 83 -4.15 0.37 10.99
CA VAL A 83 -4.96 -0.24 9.94
C VAL A 83 -4.77 -1.75 9.88
N PHE A 84 -3.53 -2.25 9.99
CA PHE A 84 -3.25 -3.68 10.07
C PHE A 84 -3.85 -4.33 11.32
N GLY A 85 -3.80 -3.65 12.48
CA GLY A 85 -4.43 -4.14 13.70
C GLY A 85 -5.94 -4.30 13.55
N ILE A 86 -6.62 -3.30 12.99
CA ILE A 86 -8.06 -3.36 12.69
C ILE A 86 -8.36 -4.51 11.72
N LEU A 87 -7.54 -4.69 10.68
CA LEU A 87 -7.73 -5.74 9.69
C LEU A 87 -7.68 -7.15 10.31
N VAL A 88 -6.71 -7.41 11.20
CA VAL A 88 -6.60 -8.69 11.91
C VAL A 88 -7.82 -8.95 12.79
N ILE A 89 -8.31 -7.92 13.50
CA ILE A 89 -9.52 -8.03 14.32
C ILE A 89 -10.73 -8.39 13.45
N VAL A 90 -10.93 -7.68 12.33
CA VAL A 90 -12.02 -7.93 11.39
C VAL A 90 -11.96 -9.35 10.83
N TYR A 91 -10.77 -9.85 10.43
CA TYR A 91 -10.62 -11.23 9.95
C TYR A 91 -10.93 -12.27 11.03
N GLY A 92 -10.59 -11.99 12.30
CA GLY A 92 -10.98 -12.81 13.43
C GLY A 92 -12.50 -12.89 13.60
N PHE A 93 -13.20 -11.75 13.51
CA PHE A 93 -14.67 -11.70 13.59
C PHE A 93 -15.35 -12.42 12.42
N LEU A 94 -14.79 -12.30 11.21
CA LEU A 94 -15.29 -12.96 10.01
C LEU A 94 -14.99 -14.47 9.98
N LYS A 95 -14.35 -15.03 11.03
CA LYS A 95 -13.95 -16.45 11.14
C LYS A 95 -13.21 -16.93 9.89
N VAL A 96 -12.39 -16.05 9.31
CA VAL A 96 -11.59 -16.35 8.12
C VAL A 96 -10.56 -17.42 8.50
N ASN A 97 -10.12 -18.20 7.51
CA ASN A 97 -9.12 -19.25 7.70
C ASN A 97 -7.90 -18.72 8.50
N LEU A 98 -7.52 -19.46 9.54
CA LEU A 98 -6.42 -19.12 10.45
C LEU A 98 -5.10 -18.85 9.70
N LEU A 99 -4.86 -19.53 8.57
CA LEU A 99 -3.70 -19.28 7.72
C LEU A 99 -3.66 -17.85 7.18
N ILE A 100 -4.80 -17.30 6.75
CA ILE A 100 -4.89 -15.93 6.20
C ILE A 100 -4.59 -14.91 7.29
N ILE A 101 -5.14 -15.12 8.50
CA ILE A 101 -4.89 -14.28 9.67
C ILE A 101 -3.40 -14.32 10.04
N SER A 102 -2.79 -15.52 10.00
CA SER A 102 -1.38 -15.73 10.31
C SER A 102 -0.46 -15.00 9.30
N PHE A 103 -0.77 -15.07 8.00
CA PHE A 103 -0.03 -14.32 6.97
C PHE A 103 -0.10 -12.81 7.17
N ALA A 104 -1.29 -12.27 7.50
CA ALA A 104 -1.45 -10.84 7.78
C ALA A 104 -0.61 -10.40 8.99
N LEU A 105 -0.57 -11.22 10.05
CA LEU A 105 0.23 -10.95 11.24
C LEU A 105 1.74 -11.04 10.96
N ILE A 106 2.17 -12.03 10.20
CA ILE A 106 3.59 -12.17 9.79
C ILE A 106 4.03 -10.95 8.99
N ALA A 107 3.22 -10.49 8.03
CA ALA A 107 3.52 -9.29 7.24
C ALA A 107 3.68 -8.06 8.14
N TYR A 108 2.77 -7.87 9.11
CA TYR A 108 2.85 -6.80 10.09
C TYR A 108 4.15 -6.86 10.92
N LEU A 109 4.51 -8.04 11.42
CA LEU A 109 5.72 -8.24 12.22
C LEU A 109 7.00 -7.99 11.42
N ILE A 110 7.07 -8.45 10.17
CA ILE A 110 8.23 -8.19 9.29
C ILE A 110 8.48 -6.69 9.17
N ILE A 111 7.42 -5.89 8.97
CA ILE A 111 7.54 -4.45 8.82
C ILE A 111 8.07 -3.80 10.12
N PHE A 112 7.57 -4.22 11.28
CA PHE A 112 8.06 -3.73 12.59
C PHE A 112 9.51 -4.13 12.86
N VAL A 113 9.90 -5.36 12.53
CA VAL A 113 11.28 -5.85 12.69
C VAL A 113 12.23 -5.04 11.82
N VAL A 114 11.88 -4.81 10.55
CA VAL A 114 12.67 -3.95 9.65
C VAL A 114 12.80 -2.55 10.25
N TYR A 115 11.70 -1.95 10.70
CA TYR A 115 11.74 -0.64 11.36
C TYR A 115 12.70 -0.62 12.56
N MET A 116 12.61 -1.60 13.48
CA MET A 116 13.50 -1.65 14.66
C MET A 116 14.98 -1.81 14.27
N ILE A 117 15.28 -2.62 13.26
CA ILE A 117 16.66 -2.79 12.76
C ILE A 117 17.21 -1.46 12.24
N TYR A 118 16.46 -0.77 11.38
CA TYR A 118 16.90 0.50 10.81
C TYR A 118 16.93 1.63 11.85
N PHE A 119 15.95 1.69 12.75
CA PHE A 119 15.94 2.64 13.85
C PHE A 119 17.17 2.48 14.75
N SER A 120 17.49 1.23 15.13
CA SER A 120 18.69 0.91 15.90
C SER A 120 19.97 1.29 15.17
N ARG A 121 20.04 1.05 13.85
CA ARG A 121 21.19 1.44 13.03
C ARG A 121 21.39 2.95 12.98
N TYR A 122 20.35 3.71 12.61
CA TYR A 122 20.45 5.17 12.52
C TYR A 122 20.71 5.82 13.88
N HIS A 123 20.17 5.25 14.96
CA HIS A 123 20.44 5.75 16.31
C HIS A 123 21.87 5.51 16.79
N ARG A 124 22.59 4.51 16.25
CA ARG A 124 24.01 4.27 16.54
C ARG A 124 24.96 5.10 15.68
N GLU A 125 24.47 5.62 14.56
CA GLU A 125 25.23 6.45 13.62
C GLU A 125 25.17 7.96 13.96
N MET A 126 24.23 8.36 14.83
CA MET A 126 24.09 9.71 15.40
C MET A 126 24.71 9.78 16.79
#